data_AF-A0A950KML1-F1
#
_entry.id   AF-A0A950KML1-F1
#
_cell.length_a   1.000
_cell.length_b   1.000
_cell.length_c   1.000
_cell.angle_alpha   90.00
_cell.angle_beta   90.00
_cell.angle_gamma   90.00
#
_symmetry.space_group_name_H-M   'P 1'
#
loop_
_entity.id
_entity.type
_entity.pdbx_description
1 polymer ?
#
loop_
_entity_poly.entity_id
_entity_poly.type
_entity_poly.pdbx_seq_one_letter_code
_entity_poly.pdbx_strand_id
1 'polypeptide(L)'
;LAVGTRFLRTQQTLELALRGRSIPLLIEPGFDEVRAGDCEGAAMSTYWSWKERHDPSERFPRGESIDQALLRYAGALRRLLARPETVALLVVHEFGLRHIAAAASASSLFPHPAPDNAAPYLFEEPALRRASDRLEELVHTDPAERLPRMAGLSS
;
A
#
# COMPACT_ATOMS: atom_id res chain seq x y z
N LEU A 1 16.13 -9.90 4.76
CA LEU A 1 16.12 -8.42 4.66
C LEU A 1 14.96 -7.86 5.47
N ALA A 2 15.10 -6.68 6.07
CA ALA A 2 14.00 -5.92 6.63
C ALA A 2 13.77 -4.66 5.80
N VAL A 3 12.53 -4.34 5.46
CA VAL A 3 12.17 -3.21 4.60
C VAL A 3 11.13 -2.36 5.31
N GLY A 4 11.43 -1.07 5.43
CA GLY A 4 10.54 -0.07 6.00
C GLY A 4 10.35 1.14 5.09
N THR A 5 9.46 2.02 5.48
CA THR A 5 9.18 3.27 4.77
C THR A 5 10.00 4.41 5.38
N ARG A 6 9.95 5.61 4.79
CA ARG A 6 10.61 6.79 5.38
C ARG A 6 9.94 7.24 6.68
N PHE A 7 8.73 6.76 6.98
CA PHE A 7 8.01 7.13 8.19
C PHE A 7 8.56 6.39 9.42
N LEU A 8 8.91 7.15 10.46
CA LEU A 8 9.47 6.67 11.72
C LEU A 8 8.65 5.53 12.34
N ARG A 9 7.32 5.60 12.27
CA ARG A 9 6.43 4.53 12.79
C ARG A 9 6.76 3.14 12.22
N THR A 10 7.10 3.06 10.92
CA THR A 10 7.44 1.76 10.30
C THR A 10 8.82 1.27 10.74
N GLN A 11 9.76 2.20 10.95
CA GLN A 11 11.11 1.90 11.42
C GLN A 11 11.10 1.43 12.88
N GLN A 12 10.30 2.08 13.73
CA GLN A 12 10.10 1.67 15.13
C GLN A 12 9.42 0.31 15.22
N THR A 13 8.42 0.03 14.38
CA THR A 13 7.81 -1.31 14.31
C THR A 13 8.84 -2.37 13.90
N LEU A 14 9.71 -2.09 12.92
CA LEU A 14 10.79 -2.99 12.54
C LEU A 14 11.80 -3.22 13.67
N GLU A 15 12.20 -2.17 14.37
CA GLU A 15 13.10 -2.26 15.51
C GLU A 15 12.53 -3.18 16.60
N LEU A 16 11.24 -3.02 16.92
CA LEU A 16 10.55 -3.87 17.88
C LEU A 16 10.44 -5.32 17.39
N ALA A 17 10.04 -5.53 16.13
CA ALA A 17 9.86 -6.85 15.54
C ALA A 17 11.19 -7.64 15.41
N LEU A 18 12.31 -6.93 15.25
CA LEU A 18 13.63 -7.51 15.02
C LEU A 18 14.56 -7.45 16.23
N ARG A 19 14.05 -7.05 17.41
CA ARG A 19 14.86 -6.91 18.62
C ARG A 19 15.72 -8.16 18.87
N GLY A 20 17.02 -7.94 19.04
CA GLY A 20 18.01 -9.01 19.26
C GLY A 20 18.44 -9.76 17.99
N ARG A 21 18.01 -9.33 16.79
CA ARG A 21 18.38 -9.92 15.50
C ARG A 21 19.15 -8.91 14.66
N SER A 22 20.29 -9.32 14.10
CA SER A 22 21.10 -8.49 13.20
C SER A 22 20.67 -8.68 11.75
N ILE A 23 19.52 -8.09 11.38
CA ILE A 23 18.98 -8.15 10.00
C ILE A 23 19.22 -6.81 9.31
N PRO A 24 19.78 -6.78 8.07
CA PRO A 24 19.94 -5.52 7.32
C PRO A 24 18.61 -4.81 7.10
N LEU A 25 18.58 -3.50 7.36
CA LEU A 25 17.43 -2.63 7.14
C LEU A 25 17.59 -1.85 5.84
N LEU A 26 16.57 -1.89 4.99
CA LEU A 26 16.43 -1.07 3.80
C LEU A 26 15.23 -0.13 3.99
N ILE A 27 15.45 1.16 3.77
CA ILE A 27 14.35 2.13 3.65
C ILE A 27 13.98 2.25 2.17
N GLU A 28 12.75 1.88 1.83
CA GLU A 28 12.22 1.91 0.46
C GLU A 28 11.06 2.93 0.37
N PRO A 29 11.33 4.17 -0.10
CA PRO A 29 10.33 5.23 -0.23
C PRO A 29 9.14 4.86 -1.12
N GLY A 30 9.30 3.88 -2.01
CA GLY A 30 8.24 3.37 -2.85
C GLY A 30 7.06 2.79 -2.06
N PHE A 31 7.25 2.41 -0.79
CA PHE A 31 6.16 1.91 0.07
C PHE A 31 5.59 2.95 1.05
N ASP A 32 5.99 4.21 0.94
CA ASP A 32 5.44 5.30 1.75
C ASP A 32 3.91 5.39 1.64
N GLU A 33 3.25 5.85 2.70
CA GLU A 33 1.82 6.15 2.68
C GLU A 33 1.47 7.14 1.56
N VAL A 34 0.22 7.10 1.09
CA VAL A 34 -0.29 8.03 0.09
C VAL A 34 -0.04 9.47 0.55
N ARG A 35 0.57 10.27 -0.32
CA ARG A 35 0.77 11.70 -0.10
C ARG A 35 -0.54 12.45 -0.30
N ALA A 36 -1.29 12.63 0.78
CA ALA A 36 -2.60 13.26 0.76
C ALA A 36 -2.54 14.81 0.70
N GLY A 37 -1.34 15.39 0.71
CA GLY A 37 -1.14 16.82 0.50
C GLY A 37 -1.90 17.66 1.52
N ASP A 38 -2.82 18.51 1.07
CA ASP A 38 -3.61 19.40 1.94
C ASP A 38 -4.52 18.67 2.91
N CYS A 39 -4.78 17.38 2.68
CA CYS A 39 -5.53 16.53 3.60
C CYS A 39 -4.66 15.96 4.73
N GLU A 40 -3.33 16.10 4.67
CA GLU A 40 -2.44 15.62 5.73
C GLU A 40 -2.60 16.45 7.01
N GLY A 41 -2.90 15.79 8.12
CA GLY A 41 -3.17 16.45 9.40
C GLY A 41 -4.53 17.14 9.49
N ALA A 42 -5.32 17.13 8.42
CA ALA A 42 -6.70 17.61 8.43
C ALA A 42 -7.63 16.62 9.15
N ALA A 43 -8.88 17.02 9.37
CA ALA A 43 -9.90 16.12 9.88
C ALA A 43 -10.11 14.94 8.91
N MET A 44 -10.31 13.75 9.46
CA MET A 44 -10.52 12.53 8.67
C MET A 44 -11.69 12.67 7.68
N SER A 45 -12.73 13.43 8.05
CA SER A 45 -13.86 13.74 7.18
C SER A 45 -13.48 14.54 5.92
N THR A 46 -12.45 15.38 5.98
CA THR A 46 -11.92 16.13 4.82
C THR A 46 -11.34 15.18 3.78
N TYR A 47 -10.55 14.20 4.23
CA TYR A 47 -9.98 13.17 3.36
C TYR A 47 -11.07 12.32 2.69
N TRP A 48 -12.05 11.84 3.45
CA TRP A 48 -13.16 11.04 2.92
C TRP A 48 -14.03 11.83 1.94
N SER A 49 -14.38 13.06 2.31
CA SER A 49 -15.12 13.99 1.44
C SER A 49 -14.42 14.24 0.11
N TRP A 50 -13.08 14.32 0.11
CA TRP A 50 -12.32 14.45 -1.11
C TRP A 50 -12.45 13.19 -1.97
N LYS A 51 -12.23 12.01 -1.39
CA LYS A 51 -12.29 10.72 -2.11
C LYS A 51 -13.65 10.38 -2.69
N GLU A 52 -14.74 10.83 -2.06
CA GLU A 52 -16.10 10.59 -2.57
C GLU A 52 -16.42 11.40 -3.84
N ARG A 53 -15.74 12.54 -4.02
CA ARG A 53 -16.05 13.54 -5.06
C ARG A 53 -15.08 13.53 -6.24
N HIS A 54 -13.94 12.85 -6.12
CA HIS A 54 -12.88 12.87 -7.13
C HIS A 54 -12.54 11.45 -7.59
N ASP A 55 -12.12 11.34 -8.85
CA ASP A 55 -11.66 10.10 -9.43
C ASP A 55 -10.30 9.66 -8.83
N PRO A 56 -10.01 8.35 -8.68
CA PRO A 56 -8.71 7.86 -8.19
C PRO A 56 -7.49 8.36 -8.97
N SER A 57 -7.66 8.76 -10.24
CA SER A 57 -6.62 9.36 -11.07
C SER A 57 -6.37 10.84 -10.77
N GLU A 58 -7.32 11.54 -10.15
CA GLU A 58 -7.17 12.93 -9.74
C GLU A 58 -6.24 13.03 -8.53
N ARG A 59 -5.46 14.11 -8.45
CA ARG A 59 -4.48 14.31 -7.37
C ARG A 59 -5.12 15.02 -6.20
N PHE A 60 -4.77 14.60 -4.98
CA PHE A 60 -4.95 15.45 -3.82
C PHE A 60 -4.23 16.80 -4.05
N PRO A 61 -4.78 17.94 -3.60
CA PRO A 61 -4.08 19.22 -3.67
C PRO A 61 -2.71 19.12 -3.00
N ARG A 62 -1.64 19.48 -3.72
CA ARG A 62 -0.22 19.33 -3.31
C ARG A 62 0.18 17.90 -2.89
N GLY A 63 -0.63 16.89 -3.24
CA GLY A 63 -0.38 15.48 -3.00
C GLY A 63 -0.20 14.68 -4.28
N GLU A 64 -0.32 13.35 -4.19
CA GLU A 64 -0.38 12.44 -5.34
C GLU A 64 -1.83 11.98 -5.60
N SER A 65 -2.08 11.30 -6.72
CA SER A 65 -3.34 10.57 -6.91
C SER A 65 -3.26 9.18 -6.32
N ILE A 66 -4.40 8.51 -6.16
CA ILE A 66 -4.42 7.10 -5.74
C ILE A 66 -3.69 6.25 -6.80
N ASP A 67 -3.94 6.49 -8.08
CA ASP A 67 -3.27 5.77 -9.18
C ASP A 67 -1.75 5.93 -9.14
N GLN A 68 -1.26 7.14 -8.84
CA GLN A 68 0.17 7.38 -8.66
C GLN A 68 0.76 6.58 -7.49
N ALA A 69 0.02 6.44 -6.39
CA ALA A 69 0.45 5.60 -5.27
C ALA A 69 0.48 4.11 -5.66
N LEU A 70 -0.52 3.61 -6.40
CA LEU A 70 -0.55 2.20 -6.85
C LEU A 70 0.61 1.88 -7.79
N LEU A 71 0.90 2.74 -8.77
CA LEU A 71 2.07 2.60 -9.66
C LEU A 71 3.38 2.59 -8.86
N ARG A 72 3.47 3.46 -7.84
CA ARG A 72 4.64 3.53 -6.96
C ARG A 72 4.83 2.24 -6.16
N TYR A 73 3.75 1.65 -5.63
CA TYR A 73 3.78 0.36 -4.95
C TYR A 73 4.17 -0.78 -5.90
N ALA A 74 3.63 -0.81 -7.12
CA ALA A 74 4.01 -1.79 -8.13
C ALA A 74 5.51 -1.72 -8.45
N GLY A 75 6.04 -0.52 -8.67
CA GLY A 75 7.48 -0.32 -8.90
C GLY A 75 8.34 -0.75 -7.70
N ALA A 76 7.87 -0.49 -6.47
CA ALA A 76 8.57 -0.90 -5.25
C ALA A 76 8.60 -2.44 -5.08
N LEU A 77 7.48 -3.11 -5.36
CA LEU A 77 7.40 -4.57 -5.38
C LEU A 77 8.37 -5.17 -6.40
N ARG A 78 8.45 -4.63 -7.63
CA ARG A 78 9.42 -5.10 -8.63
C ARG A 78 10.86 -4.94 -8.17
N ARG A 79 11.20 -3.80 -7.56
CA ARG A 79 12.54 -3.61 -6.97
C ARG A 79 12.82 -4.61 -5.85
N LEU A 80 11.85 -4.89 -4.99
CA LEU A 80 11.97 -5.88 -3.93
C LEU A 80 12.17 -7.31 -4.47
N LEU A 81 11.38 -7.69 -5.48
CA LEU A 81 11.44 -8.99 -6.16
C LEU A 81 12.72 -9.22 -6.96
N ALA A 82 13.39 -8.14 -7.40
CA ALA A 82 14.67 -8.22 -8.10
C ALA A 82 15.86 -8.46 -7.16
N ARG A 83 15.64 -8.47 -5.84
CA ARG A 83 16.71 -8.65 -4.86
C ARG A 83 17.03 -10.13 -4.60
N PRO A 84 18.26 -10.45 -4.17
CA PRO A 84 18.66 -11.84 -3.97
C PRO A 84 18.17 -12.46 -2.65
N GLU A 85 17.60 -11.70 -1.71
CA GLU A 85 17.20 -12.27 -0.42
C GLU A 85 15.97 -13.19 -0.54
N THR A 86 16.09 -14.42 -0.04
CA THR A 86 15.01 -15.42 -0.06
C THR A 86 13.81 -15.04 0.81
N VAL A 87 14.04 -14.26 1.88
CA VAL A 87 12.98 -13.81 2.79
C VAL A 87 13.18 -12.34 3.14
N ALA A 88 12.10 -11.57 3.01
CA ALA A 88 12.02 -10.17 3.41
C ALA A 88 10.84 -9.93 4.38
N LEU A 89 11.09 -9.18 5.45
CA LEU A 89 10.04 -8.60 6.28
C LEU A 89 9.77 -7.18 5.76
N LEU A 90 8.56 -6.94 5.26
CA LEU A 90 8.13 -5.64 4.78
C LEU A 90 7.11 -5.04 5.77
N VAL A 91 7.43 -3.87 6.35
CA VAL A 91 6.52 -3.12 7.22
C VAL A 91 6.06 -1.84 6.51
N VAL A 92 4.76 -1.77 6.25
CA VAL A 92 4.10 -0.71 5.47
C VAL A 92 2.82 -0.25 6.15
N HIS A 93 2.13 0.69 5.51
CA HIS A 93 0.89 1.26 6.02
C HIS A 93 -0.32 0.48 5.51
N GLU A 94 -1.45 0.62 6.21
CA GLU A 94 -2.69 -0.10 5.94
C GLU A 94 -3.13 0.02 4.47
N PHE A 95 -3.09 1.24 3.92
CA PHE A 95 -3.54 1.49 2.55
C PHE A 95 -2.73 0.69 1.53
N GLY A 96 -1.40 0.74 1.63
CA GLY A 96 -0.50 -0.01 0.76
C GLY A 96 -0.67 -1.53 0.94
N LEU A 97 -0.72 -2.01 2.20
CA LEU A 97 -0.89 -3.43 2.49
C LEU A 97 -2.19 -3.99 1.91
N ARG A 98 -3.31 -3.27 2.06
CA ARG A 98 -4.61 -3.70 1.53
C ARG A 98 -4.61 -3.87 0.02
N HIS A 99 -4.06 -2.90 -0.71
CA HIS A 99 -4.02 -2.98 -2.18
C HIS A 99 -3.07 -4.09 -2.65
N ILE A 100 -1.91 -4.24 -2.01
CA ILE A 100 -0.97 -5.33 -2.32
C ILE A 100 -1.62 -6.69 -2.05
N ALA A 101 -2.27 -6.86 -0.89
CA ALA A 101 -2.94 -8.11 -0.52
C ALA A 101 -4.08 -8.46 -1.48
N ALA A 102 -4.94 -7.48 -1.81
CA ALA A 102 -6.02 -7.66 -2.77
C ALA A 102 -5.49 -8.04 -4.17
N ALA A 103 -4.44 -7.34 -4.64
CA ALA A 103 -3.84 -7.63 -5.94
C ALA A 103 -3.12 -9.00 -5.98
N ALA A 104 -2.53 -9.43 -4.86
CA ALA A 104 -1.88 -10.73 -4.73
C ALA A 104 -2.86 -11.91 -4.76
N SER A 105 -4.09 -11.70 -4.26
CA SER A 105 -5.16 -12.69 -4.21
C SER A 105 -5.76 -12.95 -5.59
N ALA A 106 -5.89 -14.22 -5.99
CA ALA A 106 -6.54 -14.57 -7.25
C ALA A 106 -8.04 -14.20 -7.30
N SER A 107 -8.67 -13.98 -6.14
CA SER A 107 -10.07 -13.61 -6.01
C SER A 107 -10.22 -12.09 -5.94
N SER A 108 -10.85 -11.50 -6.95
CA SER A 108 -11.14 -10.07 -7.10
C SER A 108 -12.22 -9.54 -6.13
N LEU A 109 -12.59 -10.30 -5.10
CA LEU A 109 -13.73 -9.96 -4.26
C LEU A 109 -13.30 -9.23 -2.99
N PHE A 110 -13.47 -7.90 -3.05
CA PHE A 110 -13.64 -6.99 -1.92
C PHE A 110 -12.41 -6.79 -1.01
N PRO A 111 -12.31 -5.61 -0.34
CA PRO A 111 -11.17 -5.33 0.50
C PRO A 111 -11.15 -6.36 1.63
N HIS A 112 -9.98 -6.98 1.85
CA HIS A 112 -9.74 -7.67 3.10
C HIS A 112 -10.17 -6.75 4.27
N PRO A 113 -10.79 -7.30 5.33
CA PRO A 113 -11.08 -6.53 6.53
C PRO A 113 -9.83 -5.76 6.95
N ALA A 114 -10.01 -4.59 7.58
CA ALA A 114 -8.87 -3.78 8.02
C ALA A 114 -7.89 -4.70 8.74
N PRO A 115 -6.62 -4.77 8.29
CA PRO A 115 -5.65 -5.61 8.97
C PRO A 115 -5.58 -5.16 10.42
N ASP A 116 -5.63 -6.13 11.35
CA ASP A 116 -5.27 -5.84 12.72
C ASP A 116 -3.87 -5.22 12.75
N ASN A 117 -3.67 -4.23 13.63
CA ASN A 117 -2.37 -3.58 13.74
C ASN A 117 -1.27 -4.60 14.00
N ALA A 118 -0.21 -4.54 13.20
CA ALA A 118 0.95 -5.43 13.26
C ALA A 118 0.65 -6.93 13.05
N ALA A 119 -0.47 -7.29 12.43
CA ALA A 119 -0.71 -8.66 11.98
C ALA A 119 0.16 -9.00 10.75
N PRO A 120 0.93 -10.10 10.77
CA PRO A 120 1.77 -10.49 9.65
C PRO A 120 0.96 -11.12 8.52
N TYR A 121 1.31 -10.77 7.28
CA TYR A 121 0.82 -11.42 6.06
C TYR A 121 1.97 -12.15 5.38
N LEU A 122 1.73 -13.40 4.98
CA LEU A 122 2.70 -14.18 4.24
C LEU A 122 2.34 -14.17 2.75
N PHE A 123 3.32 -13.81 1.93
CA PHE A 123 3.19 -13.84 0.48
C PHE A 123 4.35 -14.62 -0.12
N GLU A 124 4.02 -15.50 -1.05
CA GLU A 124 5.00 -16.15 -1.91
C GLU A 124 5.37 -15.24 -3.09
N GLU A 125 6.56 -15.44 -3.65
CA GLU A 125 7.06 -14.66 -4.79
C GLU A 125 6.04 -14.55 -5.96
N PRO A 126 5.37 -15.63 -6.41
CA PRO A 126 4.38 -15.53 -7.48
C PRO A 126 3.19 -14.64 -7.12
N ALA A 127 2.82 -14.57 -5.84
CA ALA A 127 1.73 -13.71 -5.38
C ALA A 127 2.11 -12.24 -5.43
N LEU A 128 3.35 -11.90 -5.05
CA LEU A 128 3.85 -10.53 -5.14
C LEU A 128 4.10 -10.09 -6.60
N ARG A 129 4.51 -10.99 -7.49
CA ARG A 129 4.59 -10.71 -8.94
C ARG A 129 3.22 -10.36 -9.50
N ARG A 130 2.20 -11.17 -9.21
CA ARG A 130 0.82 -10.85 -9.57
C ARG A 130 0.36 -9.52 -9.01
N ALA A 131 0.72 -9.21 -7.75
CA ALA A 131 0.38 -7.95 -7.14
C ALA A 131 1.02 -6.77 -7.89
N SER A 132 2.30 -6.84 -8.26
CA SER A 132 2.95 -5.76 -9.02
C SER A 132 2.34 -5.54 -10.39
N ASP A 133 1.92 -6.61 -11.07
CA ASP A 133 1.34 -6.51 -12.41
C ASP A 133 -0.08 -5.93 -12.32
N ARG A 134 -0.91 -6.48 -11.44
CA ARG A 134 -2.30 -6.03 -11.25
C ARG A 134 -2.44 -4.61 -10.72
N LEU A 135 -1.53 -4.15 -9.87
CA LEU A 135 -1.52 -2.75 -9.43
C LEU A 135 -1.31 -1.77 -10.59
N GLU A 136 -0.56 -2.16 -11.62
CA GLU A 136 -0.43 -1.36 -12.85
C GLU A 136 -1.65 -1.50 -13.75
N GLU A 137 -2.14 -2.72 -13.95
CA GLU A 137 -3.35 -2.97 -14.75
C GLU A 137 -4.54 -2.16 -14.22
N LEU A 138 -4.73 -2.12 -12.89
CA LEU A 138 -5.78 -1.37 -12.23
C LEU A 138 -5.76 0.12 -12.62
N VAL A 139 -4.60 0.71 -12.86
CA VAL A 139 -4.44 2.12 -13.24
C VAL A 139 -4.80 2.36 -14.72
N HIS A 140 -4.82 1.30 -15.54
CA HIS A 140 -5.17 1.36 -16.95
C HIS A 140 -6.58 0.85 -17.27
N THR A 141 -7.23 0.17 -16.33
CA THR A 141 -8.66 -0.19 -16.42
C THR A 141 -9.53 1.06 -16.37
N ASP A 142 -10.59 1.11 -17.17
CA ASP A 142 -11.58 2.20 -17.14
C ASP A 142 -12.16 2.33 -15.72
N PRO A 143 -12.22 3.54 -15.13
CA PRO A 143 -12.87 3.77 -13.83
C PRO A 143 -14.26 3.14 -13.70
N ALA A 144 -15.03 3.05 -14.79
CA ALA A 144 -16.35 2.41 -14.81
C ALA A 144 -16.29 0.88 -14.62
N GLU A 145 -15.19 0.25 -15.04
CA GLU A 145 -14.93 -1.18 -14.89
C GLU A 145 -14.23 -1.52 -13.56
N ARG A 146 -13.75 -0.51 -12.81
CA ARG A 146 -13.08 -0.69 -11.50
C ARG A 146 -14.03 -0.91 -10.30
N LEU A 147 -15.37 -0.80 -10.43
CA LEU A 147 -16.27 -0.50 -9.30
C LEU A 147 -16.77 -1.71 -8.44
N PRO A 148 -17.12 -1.51 -7.14
CA PRO A 148 -17.93 -0.40 -6.63
C PRO A 148 -17.18 0.61 -5.74
N ARG A 149 -17.62 1.88 -5.80
CA ARG A 149 -17.31 2.93 -4.81
C ARG A 149 -17.45 2.33 -3.40
N MET A 150 -16.54 2.68 -2.50
CA MET A 150 -16.70 2.43 -1.06
C MET A 150 -17.89 3.25 -0.52
N ALA A 151 -19.10 2.85 -0.85
CA ALA A 151 -20.30 3.29 -0.17
C ALA A 151 -20.40 2.48 1.14
N GLY A 152 -20.31 3.18 2.26
CA GLY A 152 -20.73 2.65 3.56
C GLY A 152 -19.61 2.16 4.48
N LEU A 153 -18.89 3.10 5.09
CA LEU A 153 -18.58 2.98 6.53
C LEU A 153 -19.26 4.17 7.23
N SER A 154 -20.60 4.12 7.25
CA SER A 154 -21.37 4.91 8.21
C SER A 154 -21.64 4.02 9.41
N SER A 155 -21.01 4.40 10.53
CA SER A 155 -21.32 4.07 11.93
C SER A 155 -21.13 2.62 12.37
#